data_AF-F7S1E9-F1
#
_entry.id   AF-F7S1E9-F1
#
_cell.length_a   1.000
_cell.length_b   1.000
_cell.length_c   1.000
_cell.angle_alpha   90.00
_cell.angle_beta   90.00
_cell.angle_gamma   90.00
#
_symmetry.space_group_name_H-M   'P 1'
#
loop_
_entity.id
_entity.type
_entity.pdbx_description
1 polymer ?
#
loop_
_entity_poly.entity_id
_entity_poly.type
_entity_poly.pdbx_seq_one_letter_code
_entity_poly.pdbx_strand_id
1 'polypeptide(L)'
;MAAHRPPPGRFDLVMCLEVAEHLPFERSASLVDDICRLGDLVLFSAAIPFQHGTGHVNEQWPEFWAIHFRARGYACFDLLRTALWAHPDTDWWYAQNLLVFAREGSAAHDQMTAGAAAIRDHALALVHPKAWLSSILNQWHPHRAAARQEEQLDLCELLRAWAGGAHAPPVLRAVQRARNAPPEARDVFPFTRIDVDEPERLLAEAQHKSTT
;
A
#
# COMPACT_ATOMS: atom_id res chain seq x y z
N MET A 1 25.52 -6.76 15.53
CA MET A 1 24.73 -5.98 14.56
C MET A 1 24.82 -4.51 14.97
N ALA A 2 25.36 -3.64 14.11
CA ALA A 2 25.47 -2.22 14.43
C ALA A 2 24.07 -1.60 14.48
N ALA A 3 23.71 -1.01 15.61
CA ALA A 3 22.47 -0.24 15.75
C ALA A 3 22.54 0.95 14.78
N HIS A 4 21.70 0.94 13.75
CA HIS A 4 21.56 2.07 12.84
C HIS A 4 21.02 3.25 13.64
N ARG A 5 21.88 4.22 13.95
CA ARG A 5 21.49 5.47 14.60
C ARG A 5 20.88 6.35 13.51
N PRO A 6 19.59 6.71 13.59
CA PRO A 6 19.01 7.63 12.62
C PRO A 6 19.79 8.95 12.63
N PRO A 7 19.86 9.66 11.49
CA PRO A 7 20.55 10.94 11.41
C PRO A 7 19.99 11.93 12.45
N PRO A 8 20.84 12.77 13.06
CA PRO A 8 20.38 13.76 14.03
C PRO A 8 19.50 14.80 13.33
N GLY A 9 18.31 15.05 13.88
CA GLY A 9 17.46 16.18 13.51
C GLY A 9 16.10 15.80 12.94
N ARG A 10 15.27 16.83 12.77
CA ARG A 10 13.99 16.76 12.06
C ARG A 10 14.18 17.41 10.69
N PHE A 11 13.43 16.93 9.71
CA PHE A 11 13.42 17.40 8.33
C PHE A 11 12.11 18.16 8.06
N ASP A 12 12.19 19.14 7.15
CA ASP A 12 11.02 19.91 6.71
C ASP A 12 10.07 19.06 5.86
N LEU A 13 10.60 18.07 5.13
CA LEU A 13 9.85 17.07 4.37
C LEU A 13 10.50 15.69 4.50
N VAL A 14 9.70 14.69 4.85
CA VAL A 14 10.09 13.28 4.86
C VAL A 14 9.44 12.59 3.67
N MET A 15 10.20 11.78 2.93
CA MET A 15 9.67 11.02 1.79
C MET A 15 9.86 9.52 2.01
N CYS A 16 8.82 8.75 1.75
CA CYS A 16 8.85 7.29 1.74
C CYS A 16 7.96 6.81 0.60
N LEU A 17 8.55 6.54 -0.56
CA LEU A 17 7.84 6.33 -1.82
C LEU A 17 8.16 4.94 -2.37
N GLU A 18 7.16 4.08 -2.51
CA GLU A 18 7.30 2.68 -2.96
C GLU A 18 8.41 1.93 -2.18
N VAL A 19 8.30 1.96 -0.85
CA VAL A 19 9.23 1.29 0.09
C VAL A 19 8.48 0.39 1.08
N ALA A 20 7.31 0.83 1.56
CA ALA A 20 6.63 0.19 2.69
C ALA A 20 6.19 -1.26 2.39
N GLU A 21 5.86 -1.53 1.13
CA GLU A 21 5.45 -2.83 0.60
C GLU A 21 6.58 -3.87 0.57
N HIS A 22 7.83 -3.43 0.65
CA HIS A 22 9.00 -4.32 0.69
C HIS A 22 9.36 -4.76 2.13
N LEU A 23 8.74 -4.16 3.14
CA LEU A 23 8.96 -4.51 4.53
C LEU A 23 7.93 -5.54 5.01
N PRO A 24 8.28 -6.46 5.93
CA PRO A 24 7.31 -7.38 6.53
C PRO A 24 6.11 -6.63 7.12
N PHE A 25 4.93 -7.25 7.10
CA PHE A 25 3.69 -6.66 7.65
C PHE A 25 3.86 -6.10 9.07
N GLU A 26 4.63 -6.80 9.91
CA GLU A 26 4.94 -6.44 11.30
C GLU A 26 5.68 -5.10 11.41
N ARG A 27 6.37 -4.66 10.35
CA ARG A 27 7.05 -3.37 10.32
C ARG A 27 6.12 -2.20 10.03
N SER A 28 4.89 -2.42 9.57
CA SER A 28 3.97 -1.35 9.14
C SER A 28 3.82 -0.24 10.17
N ALA A 29 3.46 -0.59 11.42
CA ALA A 29 3.30 0.41 12.48
C ALA A 29 4.64 1.09 12.83
N SER A 30 5.72 0.31 12.96
CA SER A 30 7.04 0.85 13.34
C SER A 30 7.66 1.74 12.26
N LEU A 31 7.41 1.45 10.98
CA LEU A 31 7.85 2.29 9.86
C LEU A 31 7.20 3.66 9.97
N VAL A 32 5.89 3.72 10.21
CA VAL A 32 5.19 4.99 10.39
C VAL A 32 5.67 5.72 11.64
N ASP A 33 6.02 5.02 12.74
CA ASP A 33 6.69 5.66 13.89
C ASP A 33 8.01 6.32 13.49
N ASP A 34 8.85 5.60 12.74
CA ASP A 34 10.15 6.09 12.30
C ASP A 34 9.98 7.32 11.40
N ILE A 35 9.08 7.28 10.42
CA ILE A 35 8.75 8.41 9.54
C ILE A 35 8.24 9.62 10.34
N CYS A 36 7.29 9.42 11.26
CA CYS A 36 6.70 10.51 12.04
C CYS A 36 7.68 11.17 13.02
N ARG A 37 8.76 10.46 13.43
CA ARG A 37 9.84 11.06 14.23
C ARG A 37 10.71 12.01 13.40
N LEU A 38 10.79 11.81 12.09
CA LEU A 38 11.68 12.56 11.21
C LEU A 38 11.14 13.92 10.80
N GLY A 39 9.83 14.19 10.79
CA GLY A 39 9.32 15.50 10.35
C GLY A 39 7.80 15.64 10.45
N ASP A 40 7.29 16.87 10.34
CA ASP A 40 5.85 17.16 10.43
C ASP A 40 5.11 17.06 9.10
N LEU A 41 5.84 17.03 7.98
CA LEU A 41 5.30 16.88 6.63
C LEU A 41 5.90 15.63 5.99
N VAL A 42 5.04 14.77 5.47
CA VAL A 42 5.41 13.48 4.89
C VAL A 42 4.78 13.35 3.50
N LEU A 43 5.58 12.98 2.52
CA LEU A 43 5.15 12.48 1.24
C LEU A 43 5.30 10.96 1.23
N PHE A 44 4.20 10.24 1.05
CA PHE A 44 4.16 8.79 1.23
C PHE A 44 3.52 8.09 0.03
N SER A 45 4.09 6.98 -0.42
CA SER A 45 3.44 6.05 -1.34
C SER A 45 3.82 4.62 -1.00
N ALA A 46 2.90 3.69 -1.26
CA ALA A 46 3.12 2.26 -1.10
C ALA A 46 2.16 1.50 -2.02
N ALA A 47 2.61 0.36 -2.52
CA ALA A 47 1.83 -0.49 -3.41
C ALA A 47 0.50 -0.97 -2.78
N ILE A 48 -0.58 -0.85 -3.54
CA ILE A 48 -1.89 -1.43 -3.19
C ILE A 48 -1.91 -2.95 -3.44
N PRO A 49 -2.83 -3.72 -2.84
CA PRO A 49 -2.95 -5.16 -3.12
C PRO A 49 -3.11 -5.44 -4.62
N PHE A 50 -2.38 -6.45 -5.10
CA PHE A 50 -2.34 -6.88 -6.50
C PHE A 50 -1.72 -5.87 -7.47
N GLN A 51 -0.98 -4.87 -6.97
CA GLN A 51 -0.17 -3.99 -7.82
C GLN A 51 0.97 -4.76 -8.48
N HIS A 52 1.50 -5.76 -7.76
CA HIS A 52 2.69 -6.52 -8.09
C HIS A 52 3.95 -5.64 -8.16
N GLY A 53 5.11 -6.27 -8.13
CA GLY A 53 6.42 -5.60 -8.19
C GLY A 53 7.51 -6.46 -7.57
N THR A 54 8.76 -6.07 -7.78
CA THR A 54 9.90 -6.89 -7.36
C THR A 54 10.09 -6.82 -5.85
N GLY A 55 9.93 -7.96 -5.16
CA GLY A 55 10.17 -8.03 -3.72
C GLY A 55 9.08 -7.38 -2.87
N HIS A 56 7.86 -7.26 -3.40
CA HIS A 56 6.70 -6.88 -2.60
C HIS A 56 6.35 -8.03 -1.64
N VAL A 57 6.08 -7.70 -0.39
CA VAL A 57 5.65 -8.64 0.66
C VAL A 57 4.56 -8.07 1.57
N ASN A 58 4.19 -6.79 1.38
CA ASN A 58 3.24 -6.08 2.23
C ASN A 58 2.45 -5.01 1.47
N GLU A 59 1.85 -5.40 0.35
CA GLU A 59 0.91 -4.53 -0.37
C GLU A 59 -0.34 -4.27 0.48
N GLN A 60 -0.65 -3.00 0.77
CA GLN A 60 -1.78 -2.61 1.62
C GLN A 60 -2.50 -1.39 1.03
N TRP A 61 -3.82 -1.32 1.21
CA TRP A 61 -4.63 -0.19 0.79
C TRP A 61 -4.20 1.12 1.47
N PRO A 62 -4.35 2.29 0.84
CA PRO A 62 -3.92 3.57 1.41
C PRO A 62 -4.60 3.89 2.74
N GLU A 63 -5.84 3.45 2.97
CA GLU A 63 -6.55 3.59 4.24
C GLU A 63 -5.82 2.90 5.39
N PHE A 64 -5.16 1.77 5.16
CA PHE A 64 -4.36 1.07 6.18
C PHE A 64 -3.21 1.96 6.67
N TRP A 65 -2.47 2.55 5.73
CA TRP A 65 -1.39 3.49 6.03
C TRP A 65 -1.91 4.77 6.67
N ALA A 66 -3.00 5.34 6.15
CA ALA A 66 -3.60 6.56 6.65
C ALA A 66 -4.11 6.42 8.09
N ILE A 67 -4.67 5.26 8.46
CA ILE A 67 -5.04 4.98 9.86
C ILE A 67 -3.80 4.96 10.76
N HIS A 68 -2.68 4.38 10.32
CA HIS A 68 -1.43 4.41 11.08
C HIS A 68 -0.87 5.83 11.24
N PHE A 69 -0.95 6.68 10.23
CA PHE A 69 -0.57 8.10 10.32
C PHE A 69 -1.50 8.87 11.27
N ARG A 70 -2.81 8.65 11.16
CA ARG A 70 -3.82 9.25 12.05
C ARG A 70 -3.57 8.88 13.52
N ALA A 71 -3.19 7.64 13.79
CA ALA A 71 -2.80 7.19 15.13
C ALA A 71 -1.70 8.05 15.78
N ARG A 72 -0.88 8.71 14.95
CA ARG A 72 0.26 9.56 15.35
C ARG A 72 -0.03 11.05 15.24
N GLY A 73 -1.29 11.42 15.02
CA GLY A 73 -1.74 12.81 14.90
C GLY A 73 -1.40 13.43 13.56
N TYR A 74 -1.38 12.66 12.46
CA TYR A 74 -1.22 13.20 11.11
C TYR A 74 -2.54 13.16 10.35
N ALA A 75 -2.88 14.28 9.72
CA ALA A 75 -3.99 14.37 8.78
C ALA A 75 -3.51 14.01 7.36
N CYS A 76 -4.37 13.35 6.59
CA CYS A 76 -4.12 12.95 5.20
C CYS A 76 -4.62 14.02 4.23
N PHE A 77 -3.88 14.27 3.17
CA PHE A 77 -4.22 15.18 2.08
C PHE A 77 -3.94 14.50 0.74
N ASP A 78 -4.86 14.68 -0.21
CA ASP A 78 -4.74 14.14 -1.57
C ASP A 78 -4.81 15.27 -2.59
N LEU A 79 -3.69 15.99 -2.71
CA LEU A 79 -3.57 17.18 -3.56
C LEU A 79 -2.74 16.95 -4.83
N LEU A 80 -2.04 15.80 -4.92
CA LEU A 80 -1.07 15.53 -5.98
C LEU A 80 -1.62 14.56 -7.04
N ARG A 81 -2.40 13.53 -6.64
CA ARG A 81 -2.78 12.46 -7.56
C ARG A 81 -3.59 12.95 -8.75
N THR A 82 -4.50 13.90 -8.54
CA THR A 82 -5.26 14.50 -9.65
C THR A 82 -4.37 15.20 -10.67
N ALA A 83 -3.34 15.93 -10.22
CA ALA A 83 -2.41 16.64 -11.11
C ALA A 83 -1.44 15.68 -11.82
N LEU A 84 -1.04 14.61 -11.14
CA LEU A 84 -0.07 13.64 -11.65
C LEU A 84 -0.70 12.54 -12.51
N TRP A 85 -2.02 12.33 -12.43
CA TRP A 85 -2.73 11.19 -13.01
C TRP A 85 -2.41 10.92 -14.49
N ALA A 86 -2.30 11.97 -15.28
CA ALA A 86 -2.02 11.90 -16.72
C ALA A 86 -0.69 12.57 -17.10
N HIS A 87 0.16 12.89 -16.11
CA HIS A 87 1.41 13.59 -16.38
C HIS A 87 2.39 12.63 -17.09
N PRO A 88 2.96 13.01 -18.26
CA PRO A 88 3.74 12.08 -19.09
C PRO A 88 5.02 11.59 -18.42
N ASP A 89 5.61 12.41 -17.55
CA ASP A 89 6.86 12.09 -16.84
C ASP A 89 6.62 11.48 -15.45
N THR A 90 5.42 10.97 -15.18
CA THR A 90 5.09 10.32 -13.90
C THR A 90 4.68 8.88 -14.13
N ASP A 91 5.43 7.96 -13.51
CA ASP A 91 5.03 6.56 -13.50
C ASP A 91 3.69 6.41 -12.77
N TRP A 92 2.85 5.54 -13.31
CA TRP A 92 1.46 5.44 -12.89
C TRP A 92 1.29 5.01 -11.42
N TRP A 93 2.25 4.25 -10.87
CA TRP A 93 2.20 3.82 -9.47
C TRP A 93 2.39 5.02 -8.53
N TYR A 94 3.26 5.97 -8.87
CA TYR A 94 3.35 7.24 -8.12
C TYR A 94 2.07 8.06 -8.26
N ALA A 95 1.51 8.19 -9.47
CA ALA A 95 0.26 8.91 -9.66
C ALA A 95 -0.92 8.29 -8.89
N GLN A 96 -0.89 6.98 -8.63
CA GLN A 96 -1.91 6.23 -7.91
C GLN A 96 -1.76 6.29 -6.38
N ASN A 97 -0.54 6.12 -5.88
CA ASN A 97 -0.30 5.78 -4.47
C ASN A 97 0.12 6.98 -3.62
N LEU A 98 0.49 8.10 -4.25
CA LEU A 98 1.08 9.24 -3.57
C LEU A 98 0.06 10.00 -2.71
N LEU A 99 0.34 10.15 -1.43
CA LEU A 99 -0.44 10.91 -0.47
C LEU A 99 0.47 11.82 0.36
N VAL A 100 -0.10 12.90 0.90
CA VAL A 100 0.59 13.82 1.79
C VAL A 100 0.02 13.69 3.19
N PHE A 101 0.87 13.63 4.20
CA PHE A 101 0.47 13.61 5.59
C PHE A 101 1.12 14.76 6.35
N ALA A 102 0.35 15.51 7.13
CA ALA A 102 0.86 16.59 7.97
C ALA A 102 0.41 16.47 9.42
N ARG A 103 1.32 16.72 10.37
CA ARG A 103 1.02 16.65 11.81
C ARG A 103 0.01 17.71 12.20
N GLU A 104 -1.15 17.30 12.71
CA GLU A 104 -2.19 18.20 13.20
C GLU A 104 -1.62 19.19 14.23
N GLY A 105 -1.94 20.48 14.07
CA GLY A 105 -1.44 21.57 14.91
C GLY A 105 -0.02 22.05 14.61
N SER A 106 0.65 21.51 13.59
CA SER A 106 1.94 22.02 13.11
C SER A 106 1.77 23.10 12.03
N ALA A 107 2.82 23.91 11.82
CA ALA A 107 2.85 24.88 10.72
C ALA A 107 2.66 24.23 9.34
N ALA A 108 3.16 23.00 9.15
CA ALA A 108 2.96 22.24 7.91
C ALA A 108 1.48 21.89 7.70
N HIS A 109 0.76 21.52 8.76
CA HIS A 109 -0.67 21.24 8.68
C HIS A 109 -1.49 22.50 8.35
N ASP A 110 -1.13 23.66 8.92
CA ASP A 110 -1.78 24.93 8.59
C ASP A 110 -1.57 25.29 7.11
N GLN A 111 -0.35 25.09 6.59
CA GLN A 111 -0.05 25.29 5.16
C GLN A 111 -0.85 24.34 4.26
N MET A 112 -0.94 23.05 4.62
CA MET A 112 -1.74 22.09 3.84
C MET A 112 -3.23 22.44 3.85
N THR A 113 -3.76 22.83 5.02
CA THR A 113 -5.18 23.19 5.18
C THR A 113 -5.55 24.46 4.42
N ALA A 114 -4.60 25.38 4.19
CA ALA A 114 -4.82 26.55 3.35
C ALA A 114 -5.00 26.19 1.86
N GLY A 115 -4.42 25.08 1.40
CA GLY A 115 -4.45 24.64 0.00
C GLY A 115 -5.43 23.51 -0.32
N ALA A 116 -5.72 22.62 0.63
CA ALA A 116 -6.59 21.46 0.44
C ALA A 116 -7.27 21.03 1.75
N ALA A 117 -8.47 20.48 1.64
CA ALA A 117 -9.16 19.88 2.79
C ALA A 117 -8.50 18.55 3.16
N ALA A 118 -8.33 18.30 4.46
CA ALA A 118 -7.89 17.00 4.95
C ALA A 118 -8.95 15.93 4.66
N ILE A 119 -8.49 14.77 4.19
CA ILE A 119 -9.31 13.59 3.92
C ILE A 119 -9.52 12.84 5.23
N ARG A 120 -10.77 12.70 5.67
CA ARG A 120 -11.11 12.10 6.97
C ARG A 120 -11.96 10.84 6.88
N ASP A 121 -12.83 10.74 5.88
CA ASP A 121 -13.91 9.75 5.89
C ASP A 121 -14.30 9.19 4.51
N HIS A 122 -13.72 9.71 3.43
CA HIS A 122 -13.95 9.22 2.07
C HIS A 122 -12.80 8.37 1.56
N ALA A 123 -13.08 7.59 0.50
CA ALA A 123 -12.15 6.61 -0.06
C ALA A 123 -10.83 7.27 -0.51
N LEU A 124 -9.72 6.64 -0.13
CA LEU A 124 -8.37 6.98 -0.58
C LEU A 124 -7.90 6.05 -1.69
N ALA A 125 -8.39 4.80 -1.72
CA ALA A 125 -8.04 3.83 -2.74
C ALA A 125 -8.47 4.30 -4.14
N LEU A 126 -7.48 4.48 -5.02
CA LEU A 126 -7.68 4.73 -6.44
C LEU A 126 -6.93 3.65 -7.23
N VAL A 127 -7.50 3.22 -8.35
CA VAL A 127 -6.84 2.26 -9.27
C VAL A 127 -6.62 2.97 -10.60
N HIS A 128 -5.35 3.12 -10.98
CA HIS A 128 -4.99 3.71 -12.25
C HIS A 128 -5.36 2.77 -13.40
N PRO A 129 -5.86 3.26 -14.56
CA PRO A 129 -6.22 2.41 -15.69
C PRO A 129 -5.08 1.50 -16.16
N LYS A 130 -3.83 1.97 -16.12
CA LYS A 130 -2.64 1.15 -16.42
C LYS A 130 -2.45 0.01 -15.40
N ALA A 131 -2.69 0.25 -14.11
CA ALA A 131 -2.64 -0.78 -13.07
C ALA A 131 -3.70 -1.85 -13.33
N TRP A 132 -4.95 -1.42 -13.57
CA TRP A 132 -6.06 -2.29 -13.89
C TRP A 132 -5.81 -3.15 -15.13
N LEU A 133 -5.37 -2.53 -16.23
CA LEU A 133 -5.04 -3.24 -17.46
C LEU A 133 -3.88 -4.22 -17.26
N SER A 134 -2.83 -3.83 -16.53
CA SER A 134 -1.73 -4.73 -16.21
C SER A 134 -2.18 -5.95 -15.40
N SER A 135 -3.04 -5.75 -14.39
CA SER A 135 -3.56 -6.82 -13.53
C SER A 135 -4.42 -7.84 -14.30
N ILE A 136 -5.13 -7.40 -15.34
CA ILE A 136 -5.98 -8.26 -16.16
C ILE A 136 -5.20 -8.92 -17.29
N LEU A 137 -4.33 -8.18 -17.97
CA LEU A 137 -3.71 -8.62 -19.21
C LEU A 137 -2.34 -9.28 -19.00
N ASN A 138 -1.60 -8.90 -17.95
CA ASN A 138 -0.19 -9.27 -17.80
C ASN A 138 0.12 -10.02 -16.50
N GLN A 139 -0.67 -9.83 -15.44
CA GLN A 139 -0.35 -10.35 -14.10
C GLN A 139 -1.40 -11.35 -13.63
N TRP A 140 -1.28 -12.62 -14.03
CA TRP A 140 -2.22 -13.65 -13.58
C TRP A 140 -1.86 -14.12 -12.16
N HIS A 141 -2.70 -13.84 -11.17
CA HIS A 141 -2.47 -14.31 -9.80
C HIS A 141 -3.12 -15.70 -9.59
N PRO A 142 -2.36 -16.76 -9.29
CA PRO A 142 -2.89 -18.13 -9.23
C PRO A 142 -3.81 -18.40 -8.04
N HIS A 143 -3.68 -17.64 -6.94
CA HIS A 143 -4.39 -17.88 -5.68
C HIS A 143 -5.60 -16.97 -5.44
N ARG A 144 -6.09 -16.26 -6.47
CA ARG A 144 -7.22 -15.29 -6.39
C ARG A 144 -8.46 -15.87 -5.71
N ALA A 145 -8.80 -17.13 -6.02
CA ALA A 145 -9.97 -17.79 -5.45
C ALA A 145 -9.82 -18.07 -3.95
N ALA A 146 -8.64 -18.50 -3.51
CA ALA A 146 -8.33 -18.78 -2.11
C ALA A 146 -8.33 -17.51 -1.24
N ALA A 147 -7.96 -16.37 -1.82
CA ALA A 147 -7.92 -15.07 -1.12
C ALA A 147 -9.26 -14.32 -1.12
N ARG A 148 -10.17 -14.63 -2.07
CA ARG A 148 -11.37 -13.82 -2.38
C ARG A 148 -12.13 -13.34 -1.14
N GLN A 149 -12.49 -14.26 -0.25
CA GLN A 149 -13.35 -13.92 0.90
C GLN A 149 -12.62 -13.01 1.88
N GLU A 150 -11.35 -13.27 2.15
CA GLU A 150 -10.54 -12.47 3.07
C GLU A 150 -10.31 -11.07 2.51
N GLU A 151 -9.93 -10.95 1.25
CA GLU A 151 -9.67 -9.65 0.61
C GLU A 151 -10.92 -8.76 0.58
N GLN A 152 -12.10 -9.35 0.32
CA GLN A 152 -13.36 -8.62 0.36
C GLN A 152 -13.72 -8.16 1.78
N LEU A 153 -13.62 -9.05 2.77
CA LEU A 153 -13.95 -8.72 4.16
C LEU A 153 -12.98 -7.70 4.75
N ASP A 154 -11.68 -7.89 4.51
CA ASP A 154 -10.63 -7.00 4.99
C ASP A 154 -10.77 -5.61 4.39
N LEU A 155 -11.07 -5.49 3.07
CA LEU A 155 -11.36 -4.20 2.45
C LEU A 155 -12.60 -3.54 3.09
N CYS A 156 -13.71 -4.26 3.24
CA CYS A 156 -14.92 -3.71 3.83
C CYS A 156 -14.70 -3.21 5.27
N GLU A 157 -13.98 -3.98 6.09
CA GLU A 157 -13.68 -3.58 7.46
C GLU A 157 -12.70 -2.41 7.52
N LEU A 158 -11.71 -2.40 6.65
CA LEU A 158 -10.75 -1.30 6.57
C LEU A 158 -11.44 0.01 6.20
N LEU A 159 -12.31 0.00 5.17
CA LEU A 159 -13.06 1.18 4.76
C LEU A 159 -13.99 1.67 5.88
N ARG A 160 -14.65 0.76 6.59
CA ARG A 160 -15.48 1.12 7.77
C ARG A 160 -14.62 1.72 8.90
N ALA A 161 -13.45 1.15 9.17
CA ALA A 161 -12.54 1.67 10.19
C ALA A 161 -12.05 3.08 9.83
N TRP A 162 -11.67 3.29 8.56
CA TRP A 162 -11.25 4.60 8.06
C TRP A 162 -12.36 5.65 8.19
N ALA A 163 -13.54 5.36 7.64
CA ALA A 163 -14.70 6.23 7.70
C ALA A 163 -15.17 6.50 9.14
N GLY A 164 -15.01 5.51 10.02
CA GLY A 164 -15.33 5.62 11.45
C GLY A 164 -14.29 6.34 12.30
N GLY A 165 -13.22 6.90 11.72
CA GLY A 165 -12.23 7.65 12.48
C GLY A 165 -11.22 6.79 13.25
N ALA A 166 -11.05 5.51 12.90
CA ALA A 166 -10.18 4.60 13.66
C ALA A 166 -8.72 5.08 13.72
N HIS A 167 -8.07 4.84 14.86
CA HIS A 167 -6.64 5.11 15.11
C HIS A 167 -5.79 3.82 15.13
N ALA A 168 -6.36 2.69 14.72
CA ALA A 168 -5.65 1.44 14.50
C ALA A 168 -6.34 0.67 13.37
N PRO A 169 -5.60 0.08 12.42
CA PRO A 169 -6.21 -0.71 11.37
C PRO A 169 -6.90 -1.94 11.98
N PRO A 170 -7.97 -2.47 11.35
CA PRO A 170 -8.55 -3.72 11.77
C PRO A 170 -7.54 -4.87 11.62
N VAL A 171 -7.76 -5.96 12.35
CA VAL A 171 -7.00 -7.20 12.14
C VAL A 171 -7.38 -7.75 10.77
N LEU A 172 -6.40 -7.84 9.87
CA LEU A 172 -6.60 -8.37 8.53
C LEU A 172 -6.63 -9.90 8.56
N ARG A 173 -7.73 -10.49 8.08
CA ARG A 173 -7.92 -11.95 8.00
C ARG A 173 -6.88 -12.60 7.09
N ALA A 174 -6.52 -11.95 5.98
CA ALA A 174 -5.50 -12.47 5.07
C ALA A 174 -4.16 -12.71 5.80
N VAL A 175 -3.77 -11.74 6.63
CA VAL A 175 -2.55 -11.82 7.46
C VAL A 175 -2.72 -12.83 8.61
N GLN A 176 -3.89 -12.86 9.25
CA GLN A 176 -4.15 -13.80 10.33
C GLN A 176 -4.15 -15.25 9.85
N ARG A 177 -4.71 -15.54 8.68
CA ARG A 177 -4.64 -16.86 8.06
C ARG A 177 -3.19 -17.23 7.75
N ALA A 178 -2.43 -16.33 7.13
CA ALA A 178 -1.03 -16.57 6.82
C ALA A 178 -0.18 -16.92 8.05
N ARG A 179 -0.40 -16.23 9.18
CA ARG A 179 0.31 -16.53 10.45
C ARG A 179 0.04 -17.92 11.01
N ASN A 180 -1.12 -18.50 10.70
CA ASN A 180 -1.53 -19.83 11.16
C ASN A 180 -1.26 -20.91 10.11
N ALA A 181 -0.82 -20.53 8.92
CA ALA A 181 -0.54 -21.45 7.83
C ALA A 181 0.84 -22.10 7.99
N PRO A 182 1.06 -23.30 7.42
CA PRO A 182 2.38 -23.88 7.32
C PRO A 182 3.36 -22.95 6.56
N PRO A 183 4.66 -22.93 6.89
CA PRO A 183 5.65 -22.05 6.24
C PRO A 183 5.73 -22.16 4.71
N GLU A 184 5.36 -23.33 4.16
CA GLU A 184 5.34 -23.62 2.73
C GLU A 184 4.06 -23.18 2.00
N ALA A 185 3.04 -22.72 2.73
CA ALA A 185 1.76 -22.33 2.15
C ALA A 185 1.93 -21.10 1.23
N ARG A 186 1.44 -21.22 0.00
CA ARG A 186 1.44 -20.15 -1.02
C ARG A 186 0.05 -19.58 -1.31
N ASP A 187 -1.00 -20.27 -0.89
CA ASP A 187 -2.39 -19.82 -1.03
C ASP A 187 -2.84 -18.86 0.09
N VAL A 188 -1.87 -18.26 0.78
CA VAL A 188 -2.05 -17.28 1.85
C VAL A 188 -1.23 -16.00 1.59
N PHE A 189 -1.50 -14.92 2.33
CA PHE A 189 -0.70 -13.70 2.27
C PHE A 189 0.79 -13.98 2.60
N PRO A 190 1.76 -13.33 1.94
CA PRO A 190 1.59 -12.32 0.89
C PRO A 190 1.45 -12.92 -0.52
N PHE A 191 1.75 -14.22 -0.68
CA PHE A 191 1.79 -14.93 -1.98
C PHE A 191 0.47 -14.81 -2.76
N THR A 192 -0.66 -14.75 -2.07
CA THR A 192 -1.96 -14.48 -2.72
C THR A 192 -2.03 -13.18 -3.50
N ARG A 193 -1.23 -12.17 -3.14
CA ARG A 193 -1.18 -10.85 -3.77
C ARG A 193 -0.01 -10.70 -4.74
N ILE A 194 1.11 -11.38 -4.49
CA ILE A 194 2.38 -11.12 -5.20
C ILE A 194 2.76 -12.19 -6.21
N ASP A 195 2.31 -13.44 -6.03
CA ASP A 195 2.59 -14.50 -6.99
C ASP A 195 1.87 -14.22 -8.30
N VAL A 196 2.60 -14.33 -9.39
CA VAL A 196 2.09 -14.19 -10.76
C VAL A 196 2.55 -15.39 -11.58
N ASP A 197 1.66 -15.87 -12.43
CA ASP A 197 1.92 -16.85 -13.48
C ASP A 197 1.79 -16.19 -14.86
N GLU A 198 2.31 -16.87 -15.87
CA GLU A 198 2.15 -16.53 -17.29
C GLU A 198 1.37 -17.65 -18.00
N PRO A 199 0.03 -17.60 -18.05
CA PRO A 199 -0.79 -18.65 -18.65
C PRO A 199 -0.42 -18.96 -20.11
N GLU A 200 -0.04 -17.94 -20.88
CA GLU A 200 0.38 -18.06 -22.28
C GLU A 200 1.66 -18.88 -22.42
N ARG A 201 2.59 -18.73 -21.47
CA ARG A 201 3.80 -19.56 -21.41
C ARG A 201 3.45 -21.01 -21.13
N LEU A 202 2.56 -21.26 -20.18
CA LEU A 202 2.09 -22.62 -19.85
C LEU A 202 1.40 -23.30 -21.04
N LEU A 203 0.60 -22.56 -21.80
CA LEU A 203 -0.05 -23.05 -23.02
C LEU A 203 0.97 -23.40 -24.12
N ALA A 204 1.97 -22.55 -24.34
CA ALA A 204 3.02 -22.80 -25.32
C ALA A 204 3.85 -24.05 -24.95
N GLU A 205 4.20 -24.22 -23.68
CA GLU A 205 4.92 -25.40 -23.18
C GLU A 205 4.08 -26.70 -23.34
N ALA A 206 2.76 -26.64 -23.12
CA ALA A 206 1.86 -27.78 -23.29
C ALA A 206 1.69 -28.18 -24.76
N GLN A 207 1.63 -27.21 -25.68
CA GLN A 207 1.58 -27.47 -27.13
C GLN A 207 2.87 -28.12 -27.64
N HIS A 208 4.03 -27.68 -27.14
CA HIS A 208 5.32 -28.26 -27.51
C HIS A 208 5.47 -29.73 -27.05
N LYS A 209 5.02 -30.05 -25.83
CA LYS A 209 4.99 -31.43 -25.31
C LYS A 209 4.00 -32.36 -26.03
N SER A 210 2.98 -31.82 -26.69
CA SER A 210 1.99 -32.61 -27.45
C SER A 210 2.41 -32.88 -28.90
N THR A 211 3.50 -32.25 -29.37
CA THR A 211 4.01 -32.33 -30.75
C THR A 211 5.36 -33.06 -30.83
N THR A 212 5.86 -33.56 -29.70
CA THR A 212 7.06 -34.41 -29.56
C THR A 212 6.66 -35.81 -29.12
#